data_AF-A0A3L8P8Z9-F1
#
_entry.id   AF-A0A3L8P8Z9-F1
#
_cell.length_a   1.000
_cell.length_b   1.000
_cell.length_c   1.000
_cell.angle_alpha   90.00
_cell.angle_beta   90.00
_cell.angle_gamma   90.00
#
_symmetry.space_group_name_H-M   'P 1'
#
loop_
_entity.id
_entity.type
_entity.pdbx_description
1 polymer ?
#
loop_
_entity_poly.entity_id
_entity_poly.type
_entity_poly.pdbx_seq_one_letter_code
_entity_poly.pdbx_strand_id
1 'polypeptide(L)' 'MSEESGAPVVLDDALGYADPIRRQRMLATLHRIAREGTTQIVVLTCEPGRFDRLAPDAYVRLEA' A
#
# COMPACT_ATOMS: atom_id res chain seq x y z
N MET A 1 -23.26 -0.63 5.27
CA MET A 1 -21.85 -0.49 5.67
C MET A 1 -21.89 -0.04 7.12
N SER A 2 -21.37 -0.84 8.05
CA SER A 2 -21.20 -0.35 9.43
C SER A 2 -20.20 0.81 9.41
N GLU A 3 -20.43 1.83 10.23
CA GLU A 3 -19.61 3.06 10.30
C GLU A 3 -18.13 2.80 10.65
N GLU A 4 -17.76 1.57 11.01
CA GLU A 4 -16.40 1.15 11.37
C GLU A 4 -15.49 0.84 10.17
N SER A 5 -16.02 0.68 8.95
CA SER A 5 -15.19 0.37 7.78
C SER A 5 -14.82 1.65 7.04
N GLY A 6 -13.53 1.99 7.07
CA GLY A 6 -12.94 3.13 6.37
C GLY A 6 -13.01 3.00 4.85
N ALA A 7 -12.98 4.14 4.17
CA ALA A 7 -13.01 4.19 2.71
C ALA A 7 -11.75 3.53 2.11
N PRO A 8 -11.87 2.76 1.02
CA PRO A 8 -10.72 2.17 0.35
C PRO A 8 -9.80 3.27 -0.20
N VAL A 9 -8.49 2.98 -0.22
CA VAL A 9 -7.46 3.88 -0.75
C VAL A 9 -6.73 3.21 -1.89
N VAL A 10 -6.60 3.92 -3.02
CA VAL A 10 -5.79 3.52 -4.17
C VAL A 10 -4.54 4.38 -4.23
N LEU A 11 -3.37 3.74 -4.29
CA LEU A 11 -2.08 4.39 -4.48
C LEU A 11 -1.57 4.07 -5.89
N ASP A 12 -1.43 5.08 -6.72
CA ASP A 12 -0.94 4.95 -8.10
C ASP A 12 0.46 5.55 -8.22
N ASP A 13 1.46 4.67 -8.36
CA ASP A 13 2.91 4.93 -8.34
C ASP A 13 3.39 5.97 -7.30
N ALA A 14 2.70 6.01 -6.16
CA ALA A 14 3.03 6.93 -5.09
C ALA A 14 4.40 6.60 -4.46
N LEU A 15 4.99 7.58 -3.77
CA LEU A 15 6.23 7.42 -2.99
C LEU A 15 7.51 7.20 -3.83
N GLY A 16 7.45 7.28 -5.16
CA GLY A 16 8.62 7.22 -6.06
C GLY A 16 9.75 8.19 -5.70
N TYR A 17 9.39 9.42 -5.31
CA TYR A 17 10.32 10.50 -4.96
C TYR A 17 10.51 10.72 -3.45
N ALA A 18 9.93 9.85 -2.61
CA ALA A 18 10.18 9.94 -1.17
C ALA A 18 11.61 9.47 -0.86
N ASP A 19 12.29 10.15 0.07
CA ASP A 19 13.55 9.62 0.57
C ASP A 19 13.32 8.25 1.23
N PRO A 20 14.35 7.38 1.26
CA PRO A 20 14.18 6.00 1.70
C PRO A 20 13.56 5.88 3.10
N ILE A 21 13.90 6.77 4.04
CA ILE A 21 13.41 6.72 5.42
C ILE A 21 11.93 7.11 5.45
N ARG A 22 11.52 8.19 4.76
CA ARG A 22 10.12 8.58 4.65
C ARG A 22 9.26 7.50 3.99
N ARG A 23 9.75 6.91 2.90
CA ARG A 23 9.05 5.81 2.21
C ARG A 23 8.84 4.63 3.16
N GLN A 24 9.90 4.20 3.85
CA GLN A 24 9.83 3.10 4.80
C GLN A 24 8.83 3.34 5.94
N ARG A 25 8.82 4.56 6.51
CA ARG A 25 7.85 4.94 7.55
C ARG A 25 6.42 4.92 7.05
N MET A 26 6.18 5.47 5.86
CA MET A 26 4.85 5.46 5.25
C MET A 26 4.34 4.04 5.01
N LEU A 27 5.17 3.17 4.42
CA LEU A 27 4.80 1.77 4.18
C LEU A 27 4.50 1.01 5.49
N ALA A 28 5.26 1.27 6.56
CA ALA A 28 4.98 0.68 7.87
C ALA A 28 3.62 1.12 8.45
N THR A 29 3.27 2.40 8.31
CA THR A 29 1.95 2.92 8.71
C THR A 29 0.82 2.27 7.90
N LEU A 30 0.98 2.21 6.58
CA LEU A 30 0.00 1.59 5.68
C LEU A 30 -0.18 0.09 5.98
N HIS A 31 0.92 -0.63 6.25
CA HIS A 31 0.87 -2.04 6.65
C HIS A 31 0.09 -2.23 7.95
N ARG A 32 0.29 -1.34 8.95
CA ARG A 32 -0.48 -1.39 10.19
C ARG A 32 -1.97 -1.20 9.94
N ILE A 33 -2.34 -0.18 9.16
CA ILE A 33 -3.75 0.11 8.81
C ILE A 33 -4.38 -1.08 8.08
N ALA A 34 -3.68 -1.67 7.10
CA ALA A 34 -4.15 -2.85 6.39
C ALA A 34 -4.41 -4.04 7.34
N ARG A 35 -3.56 -4.24 8.35
CA ARG A 35 -3.70 -5.31 9.35
C ARG A 35 -4.82 -5.08 10.36
N GLU A 36 -5.16 -3.83 10.66
CA GLU A 36 -6.31 -3.49 11.50
C GLU A 36 -7.65 -3.82 10.79
N GLY A 37 -7.63 -4.01 9.46
CA GLY A 37 -8.80 -4.44 8.68
C GLY A 37 -9.87 -3.37 8.52
N THR A 38 -9.58 -2.14 8.93
CA THR A 38 -10.51 -1.01 8.84
C THR A 38 -10.59 -0.43 7.43
N THR A 39 -9.52 -0.52 6.65
CA THR A 39 -9.41 0.07 5.30
C THR A 39 -8.71 -0.89 4.34
N GLN A 40 -9.26 -1.05 3.14
CA GLN A 40 -8.57 -1.72 2.02
C GLN A 40 -7.58 -0.77 1.36
N ILE A 41 -6.36 -1.26 1.09
CA ILE A 41 -5.32 -0.52 0.37
C ILE A 41 -4.99 -1.29 -0.91
N VAL A 42 -5.09 -0.62 -2.05
CA VAL A 42 -4.73 -1.16 -3.36
C VAL A 42 -3.57 -0.33 -3.92
N VAL A 43 -2.51 -0.99 -4.38
CA VAL A 43 -1.35 -0.35 -5.00
C VAL A 43 -1.28 -0.72 -6.46
N LEU A 44 -1.19 0.29 -7.32
CA LEU A 44 -0.90 0.16 -8.73
C LEU A 44 0.51 0.71 -8.96
N THR A 45 1.42 -0.12 -9.45
CA THR A 45 2.81 0.30 -9.69
C THR A 45 3.47 -0.59 -10.74
N CYS A 46 4.43 0.00 -11.46
CA CYS A 46 5.34 -0.72 -12.33
C CYS A 46 6.63 -1.15 -11.60
N GLU A 47 6.84 -0.70 -10.35
CA GLU A 47 8.03 -1.02 -9.55
C GLU A 47 7.62 -1.68 -8.21
N PRO A 48 7.30 -2.98 -8.20
CA PRO A 48 6.80 -3.67 -7.00
C PRO A 48 7.77 -3.59 -5.81
N GLY A 49 9.08 -3.62 -6.08
CA GLY A 49 10.14 -3.51 -5.06
C GLY A 49 10.04 -2.26 -4.18
N ARG A 50 9.36 -1.21 -4.66
CA ARG A 50 9.11 0.01 -3.90
C ARG A 50 8.15 -0.19 -2.73
N PHE A 51 7.33 -1.24 -2.77
CA PHE A 51 6.24 -1.53 -1.83
C PHE A 51 6.41 -2.86 -1.08
N ASP A 52 7.55 -3.55 -1.18
CA ASP A 52 7.78 -4.86 -0.53
C ASP A 52 7.51 -4.88 0.98
N ARG A 53 7.68 -3.74 1.66
CA ARG A 53 7.37 -3.60 3.10
C ARG A 53 5.88 -3.51 3.43
N LEU A 54 5.04 -3.21 2.45
CA LEU A 54 3.59 -3.15 2.63
C LEU A 54 2.99 -4.55 2.65
N ALA A 55 3.24 -5.33 1.61
CA ALA A 55 2.80 -6.71 1.51
C ALA A 55 3.66 -7.47 0.48
N PRO A 56 4.70 -8.21 0.93
CA PRO A 56 5.67 -8.82 0.03
C PRO A 56 5.07 -9.90 -0.88
N ASP A 57 4.01 -10.55 -0.42
CA ASP A 57 3.39 -11.70 -1.13
C ASP A 57 1.98 -11.38 -1.66
N ALA A 58 1.53 -10.13 -1.58
CA ALA A 58 0.17 -9.73 -1.98
C ALA A 58 0.16 -8.85 -3.24
N TYR A 59 0.76 -9.35 -4.32
CA TYR A 59 0.71 -8.68 -5.62
C TYR A 59 0.31 -9.64 -6.74
N VAL A 60 -0.35 -9.09 -7.75
CA VAL A 60 -0.65 -9.76 -9.02
C VAL A 60 -0.01 -8.94 -10.12
N ARG A 61 0.73 -9.59 -11.02
CA ARG A 61 1.23 -8.94 -12.23
C ARG A 61 0.15 -8.98 -13.30
N LEU A 62 -0.18 -7.82 -13.86
CA LEU A 62 -1.09 -7.73 -14.99
C LEU A 62 -0.26 -7.95 -16.26
N GLU A 63 -0.60 -8.96 -17.03
CA GLU A 63 -0.05 -9.18 -18.37
C GLU A 63 -0.92 -8.41 -19.39
N ALA A 64 -0.30 -7.94 -20.46
CA ALA A 64 -0.96 -7.18 -21.52
C ALA A 64 -1.73 -8.08 -22.50
#